data_AF-A0A947PX73-F1
#
_entry.id   AF-A0A947PX73-F1
#
_cell.length_a   1.000
_cell.length_b   1.000
_cell.length_c   1.000
_cell.angle_alpha   90.00
_cell.angle_beta   90.00
_cell.angle_gamma   90.00
#
_symmetry.space_group_name_H-M   'P 1'
#
loop_
_entity.id
_entity.type
_entity.pdbx_description
1 polymer ?
#
loop_
_entity_poly.entity_id
_entity_poly.type
_entity_poly.pdbx_seq_one_letter_code
_entity_poly.pdbx_strand_id
1 'polypeptide(L)'
;ISEELSRWLFVWLTFMGAVVALREHGHLGTDILVSRLPARCRKACFVVAQLAMLYVSWLLLRGSWAQMLINWETEAPVTGASVGIFYASGVLMGASALAILLRDLLHTLLHAADAQDLVMAAGSEEPIAPPSAADKRH
;
A
#
# COMPACT_ATOMS: atom_id res chain seq x y z
N ILE A 1 25.57 -28.40 3.79
CA ILE A 1 25.42 -27.22 2.91
C ILE A 1 23.98 -27.10 2.39
N SER A 2 23.43 -28.11 1.69
CA SER A 2 22.09 -28.01 1.08
C SER A 2 20.94 -27.69 2.04
N GLU A 3 20.96 -28.21 3.27
CA GLU A 3 19.91 -27.92 4.27
C GLU A 3 19.86 -26.45 4.69
N GLU A 4 21.03 -25.84 4.95
CA GLU A 4 21.12 -24.42 5.34
C GLU A 4 20.66 -23.51 4.21
N LEU A 5 21.12 -23.77 2.99
CA LEU A 5 20.75 -22.97 1.82
C LEU A 5 19.26 -23.11 1.48
N SER A 6 18.70 -24.32 1.58
CA SER A 6 17.26 -24.55 1.36
C SER A 6 16.40 -23.71 2.30
N ARG A 7 16.77 -23.64 3.58
CA ARG A 7 16.09 -22.79 4.57
C ARG A 7 16.16 -21.31 4.22
N TRP A 8 17.30 -20.83 3.74
CA TRP A 8 17.46 -19.44 3.32
C TRP A 8 16.60 -19.14 2.09
N LEU A 9 16.65 -20.01 1.08
CA LEU A 9 15.84 -19.88 -0.13
C LEU A 9 14.33 -19.92 0.17
N PHE A 10 13.90 -20.74 1.13
CA PHE A 10 12.51 -20.75 1.57
C PHE A 10 12.05 -19.40 2.13
N VAL A 11 12.89 -18.71 2.91
CA VAL A 11 12.60 -17.37 3.43
C VAL A 11 12.53 -16.35 2.29
N TRP A 12 13.48 -16.39 1.37
CA TRP A 12 13.46 -15.57 0.16
C TRP A 12 12.17 -15.75 -0.66
N LEU A 13 11.76 -16.99 -0.90
CA LEU A 13 10.53 -17.31 -1.62
C LEU A 13 9.29 -16.81 -0.87
N THR A 14 9.25 -17.01 0.45
CA THR A 14 8.14 -16.55 1.30
C THR A 14 7.99 -15.03 1.23
N PHE A 15 9.08 -14.28 1.31
CA PHE A 15 9.05 -12.82 1.24
C PHE A 15 8.70 -12.31 -0.16
N MET A 16 9.19 -12.94 -1.23
CA MET A 16 8.73 -12.61 -2.58
C MET A 16 7.23 -12.90 -2.74
N GLY A 17 6.74 -14.03 -2.22
CA GLY A 17 5.32 -14.37 -2.20
C GLY A 17 4.47 -13.33 -1.44
N ALA A 18 4.97 -12.86 -0.29
CA ALA A 18 4.31 -11.80 0.48
C ALA A 18 4.22 -10.48 -0.28
N VAL A 19 5.28 -10.09 -1.02
CA VAL A 19 5.25 -8.89 -1.89
C VAL A 19 4.22 -9.03 -3.01
N VAL A 20 4.12 -10.21 -3.63
CA VAL A 20 3.12 -10.49 -4.67
C VAL A 20 1.70 -10.41 -4.08
N ALA A 21 1.48 -11.05 -2.93
CA ALA A 21 0.19 -11.04 -2.25
C ALA A 21 -0.22 -9.61 -1.84
N LEU A 22 0.72 -8.80 -1.35
CA LEU A 22 0.48 -7.40 -1.02
C LEU A 22 0.03 -6.59 -2.24
N ARG A 23 0.69 -6.77 -3.39
CA ARG A 23 0.34 -6.10 -4.65
C ARG A 23 -1.07 -6.47 -5.11
N GLU A 24 -1.50 -7.71 -4.88
CA GLU A 24 -2.79 -8.21 -5.38
C GLU A 24 -3.95 -7.94 -4.42
N HIS A 25 -3.71 -7.86 -3.10
CA HIS A 25 -4.77 -7.84 -2.08
C HIS A 25 -4.75 -6.61 -1.15
N GLY A 26 -3.86 -5.64 -1.35
CA GLY A 26 -3.65 -4.53 -0.43
C GLY A 26 -4.89 -3.70 -0.06
N HIS A 27 -5.89 -3.60 -0.94
CA HIS A 27 -7.09 -2.79 -0.71
C HIS A 27 -8.32 -3.60 -0.25
N LEU A 28 -8.32 -4.92 -0.51
CA LEU A 28 -9.47 -5.79 -0.25
C LEU A 28 -9.79 -5.92 1.26
N GLY A 29 -8.77 -5.95 2.11
CA GLY A 29 -8.95 -6.13 3.56
C GLY A 29 -9.61 -4.95 4.26
N THR A 30 -9.26 -3.71 3.88
CA THR A 30 -9.86 -2.50 4.46
C THR A 30 -11.28 -2.28 3.95
N ASP A 31 -11.59 -2.65 2.71
CA ASP A 31 -12.93 -2.45 2.15
C ASP A 31 -14.02 -3.24 2.88
N ILE A 32 -13.73 -4.47 3.32
CA ILE A 32 -14.69 -5.29 4.06
C ILE A 32 -15.04 -4.65 5.41
N LEU A 33 -14.03 -4.22 6.17
CA LEU A 33 -14.19 -3.68 7.52
C LEU A 33 -14.92 -2.33 7.54
N VAL A 34 -14.72 -1.52 6.49
CA VAL A 34 -15.18 -0.13 6.44
C VAL A 34 -16.46 0.02 5.56
N SER A 35 -16.97 -1.10 5.02
CA SER A 35 -18.14 -1.18 4.12
C SER A 35 -19.44 -0.59 4.69
N ARG A 36 -19.58 -0.53 6.02
CA ARG A 36 -20.77 0.01 6.71
C ARG A 36 -20.69 1.50 7.05
N LEU A 37 -19.56 2.16 6.78
CA LEU A 37 -19.34 3.55 7.16
C LEU A 37 -19.78 4.56 6.08
N PRO A 38 -20.19 5.79 6.46
CA PRO A 38 -20.44 6.89 5.54
C PRO A 38 -19.21 7.23 4.71
N ALA A 39 -19.40 7.74 3.48
CA ALA A 39 -18.33 7.94 2.50
C ALA A 39 -17.11 8.74 3.02
N ARG A 40 -17.34 9.79 3.83
CA ARG A 40 -16.26 10.60 4.41
C ARG A 40 -15.43 9.84 5.45
N CYS A 41 -16.08 9.11 6.35
CA CYS A 41 -15.41 8.29 7.36
C CYS A 41 -14.66 7.11 6.74
N ARG A 42 -15.21 6.55 5.66
CA ARG A 42 -14.56 5.48 4.90
C ARG A 42 -13.23 5.92 4.30
N LYS A 43 -13.21 7.09 3.65
CA LYS A 43 -11.99 7.67 3.07
C LYS A 43 -10.93 7.96 4.15
N ALA A 44 -11.32 8.55 5.28
CA ALA A 44 -10.41 8.81 6.39
C ALA A 44 -9.80 7.52 6.96
N CYS A 45 -10.62 6.49 7.18
CA CYS A 45 -10.16 5.20 7.70
C CYS A 45 -9.18 4.51 6.73
N PHE A 46 -9.47 4.55 5.42
CA PHE A 46 -8.59 4.02 4.39
C PHE A 46 -7.21 4.71 4.41
N VAL A 47 -7.19 6.04 4.43
CA VAL A 47 -5.93 6.82 4.49
C VAL A 47 -5.14 6.49 5.76
N VAL A 48 -5.79 6.42 6.93
CA VAL A 48 -5.13 6.08 8.19
C VAL A 48 -4.55 4.65 8.14
N ALA A 49 -5.31 3.69 7.63
CA ALA A 49 -4.83 2.31 7.48
C ALA A 49 -3.62 2.24 6.54
N GLN A 50 -3.64 2.98 5.44
CA GLN A 50 -2.54 2.99 4.47
C GLN A 50 -1.27 3.67 5.03
N LEU A 51 -1.43 4.75 5.81
CA LEU A 51 -0.32 5.37 6.54
C LEU A 51 0.26 4.44 7.61
N ALA A 52 -0.59 3.72 8.34
CA ALA A 52 -0.15 2.73 9.32
C ALA A 52 0.64 1.60 8.66
N MET A 53 0.16 1.07 7.53
CA MET A 53 0.89 0.06 6.75
C MET A 53 2.24 0.59 6.25
N LEU A 54 2.29 1.80 5.70
CA LEU A 54 3.54 2.46 5.28
C LEU A 54 4.54 2.56 6.44
N TYR A 55 4.07 2.98 7.61
CA TYR A 55 4.92 3.10 8.79
C TYR A 55 5.49 1.75 9.24
N VAL A 56 4.66 0.69 9.29
CA VAL A 56 5.12 -0.66 9.63
C VAL A 56 6.10 -1.20 8.58
N SER A 57 5.82 -1.02 7.28
CA SER A 57 6.75 -1.40 6.21
C SER A 57 8.09 -0.67 6.31
N TRP A 58 8.07 0.61 6.67
CA TRP A 58 9.28 1.38 6.91
C TRP A 58 10.08 0.85 8.11
N LEU A 59 9.41 0.53 9.23
CA LEU A 59 10.05 -0.09 10.39
C LEU A 59 10.69 -1.45 10.04
N LEU A 60 9.99 -2.29 9.26
CA LEU A 60 10.50 -3.57 8.79
C LEU A 60 11.73 -3.40 7.89
N LEU A 61 11.70 -2.44 6.96
CA LEU A 61 12.84 -2.13 6.10
C LEU A 61 14.04 -1.67 6.93
N ARG A 62 13.83 -0.72 7.85
CA ARG A 62 14.89 -0.19 8.72
C ARG A 62 15.49 -1.28 9.60
N GLY A 63 14.65 -2.13 10.21
CA GLY A 63 15.10 -3.24 11.04
C GLY A 63 15.88 -4.27 10.24
N SER A 64 15.37 -4.67 9.08
CA SER A 64 16.05 -5.65 8.19
C SER A 64 17.38 -5.12 7.67
N TRP A 65 17.43 -3.83 7.31
CA TRP A 65 18.67 -3.16 6.88
C TRP A 65 19.72 -3.14 7.98
N ALA A 66 19.32 -2.80 9.21
CA ALA A 66 20.22 -2.82 10.35
C ALA A 66 20.73 -4.25 10.63
N GLN A 67 19.85 -5.26 10.59
CA GLN A 67 20.24 -6.66 10.77
C GLN A 67 21.17 -7.15 9.67
N MET A 68 20.96 -6.74 8.42
CA MET A 68 21.82 -7.05 7.30
C MET A 68 23.24 -6.51 7.51
N LEU A 69 23.36 -5.25 7.92
CA LEU A 69 24.66 -4.61 8.18
C LEU A 69 25.38 -5.24 9.38
N ILE A 70 24.67 -5.48 10.49
CA ILE A 70 25.25 -6.08 11.70
C ILE A 70 25.78 -7.49 11.42
N ASN A 71 25.10 -8.25 10.56
CA ASN A 71 25.45 -9.63 10.26
C ASN A 71 26.24 -9.80 8.95
N TRP A 72 26.72 -8.70 8.35
CA TRP A 72 27.41 -8.77 7.06
C TRP A 72 28.73 -9.54 7.14
N GLU A 73 29.48 -9.36 8.22
CA GLU A 73 30.75 -10.06 8.46
C GLU A 73 30.58 -11.38 9.21
N THR A 74 29.34 -11.70 9.63
CA THR A 74 29.03 -12.96 10.31
C THR A 74 28.89 -14.07 9.28
N GLU A 75 29.76 -15.06 9.35
CA GLU A 75 29.71 -16.24 8.47
C GLU A 75 28.75 -17.31 9.00
N ALA A 76 27.98 -17.89 8.09
CA ALA A 76 27.12 -19.02 8.38
C ALA A 76 27.96 -20.29 8.64
N PRO A 77 27.62 -21.08 9.67
CA PRO A 77 28.47 -22.16 10.17
C PRO A 77 28.67 -23.32 9.18
N VAL A 78 27.77 -23.50 8.21
CA VAL A 78 27.84 -24.61 7.25
C VAL A 78 28.33 -24.16 5.88
N THR A 79 27.84 -23.03 5.39
CA THR A 79 28.16 -22.52 4.04
C THR A 79 29.34 -21.56 4.02
N GLY A 80 29.70 -20.95 5.15
CA GLY A 80 30.65 -19.83 5.22
C GLY A 80 30.12 -18.54 4.59
N ALA A 81 28.88 -18.54 4.08
CA ALA A 81 28.29 -17.36 3.46
C ALA A 81 27.89 -16.32 4.52
N SER A 82 27.91 -15.05 4.14
CA SER A 82 27.45 -13.97 5.02
C SER A 82 25.98 -14.16 5.42
N VAL A 83 25.71 -14.13 6.72
CA VAL A 83 24.34 -14.13 7.27
C VAL A 83 23.58 -12.85 6.86
N GLY A 84 24.28 -11.78 6.48
CA GLY A 84 23.69 -10.59 5.87
C GLY A 84 22.81 -10.91 4.64
N ILE A 85 23.16 -11.93 3.85
CA ILE A 85 22.38 -12.37 2.69
C ILE A 85 20.98 -12.87 3.10
N PHE A 86 20.87 -13.49 4.27
CA PHE A 86 19.57 -13.91 4.81
C PHE A 86 18.69 -12.69 5.12
N TYR A 87 19.23 -11.66 5.78
CA TYR A 87 18.49 -10.45 6.13
C TYR A 87 18.21 -9.53 4.93
N ALA A 88 19.00 -9.61 3.86
CA ALA A 88 18.75 -8.91 2.61
C ALA A 88 17.38 -9.25 2.00
N SER A 89 16.86 -10.45 2.25
CA SER A 89 15.51 -10.84 1.85
C SER A 89 14.44 -9.95 2.49
N GLY A 90 14.58 -9.60 3.77
CA GLY A 90 13.68 -8.70 4.49
C GLY A 90 13.80 -7.25 4.02
N VAL A 91 15.01 -6.83 3.63
CA VAL A 91 15.24 -5.52 2.98
C VAL A 91 14.47 -5.43 1.67
N LEU A 92 14.60 -6.45 0.81
CA LEU A 92 13.90 -6.49 -0.48
C LEU A 92 12.38 -6.47 -0.29
N MET A 93 11.86 -7.23 0.67
CA MET A 93 10.43 -7.22 1.02
C MET A 93 9.98 -5.84 1.49
N GLY A 94 10.66 -5.26 2.49
CA GLY A 94 10.31 -3.98 3.08
C GLY A 94 10.35 -2.85 2.06
N ALA A 95 11.38 -2.80 1.21
CA ALA A 95 11.52 -1.80 0.16
C ALA A 95 10.42 -1.92 -0.89
N SER A 96 10.11 -3.15 -1.33
CA SER A 96 9.05 -3.41 -2.30
C SER A 96 7.67 -3.05 -1.75
N ALA A 97 7.39 -3.45 -0.50
CA ALA A 97 6.14 -3.13 0.18
C ALA A 97 5.95 -1.62 0.35
N LEU A 98 7.00 -0.91 0.77
CA LEU A 98 6.97 0.54 0.91
C LEU A 98 6.71 1.23 -0.44
N ALA A 99 7.35 0.76 -1.51
CA ALA A 99 7.15 1.30 -2.85
C ALA A 99 5.73 1.08 -3.39
N ILE A 100 5.16 -0.12 -3.18
CA ILE A 100 3.78 -0.44 -3.58
C ILE A 100 2.79 0.46 -2.82
N LEU A 101 2.87 0.45 -1.48
CA LEU A 101 1.96 1.23 -0.65
C LEU A 101 2.03 2.73 -0.90
N LEU A 102 3.23 3.25 -1.21
CA LEU A 102 3.41 4.67 -1.53
C LEU A 102 2.77 5.01 -2.87
N ARG A 103 2.92 4.15 -3.89
CA ARG A 103 2.25 4.34 -5.19
C ARG A 103 0.74 4.31 -5.04
N ASP A 104 0.20 3.37 -4.26
CA ASP A 104 -1.23 3.26 -4.04
C ASP A 104 -1.78 4.51 -3.33
N LEU A 105 -1.09 4.98 -2.28
CA LEU A 105 -1.47 6.19 -1.56
C LEU A 105 -1.47 7.42 -2.48
N LEU A 106 -0.41 7.59 -3.28
CA LEU A 106 -0.31 8.69 -4.24
C LEU A 106 -1.42 8.62 -5.29
N HIS A 107 -1.71 7.42 -5.82
CA HIS A 107 -2.78 7.21 -6.78
C HIS A 107 -4.14 7.59 -6.18
N THR A 108 -4.42 7.18 -4.94
CA THR A 108 -5.66 7.54 -4.24
C THR A 108 -5.76 9.03 -3.97
N LEU A 109 -4.67 9.69 -3.53
CA LEU A 109 -4.69 11.13 -3.23
C LEU A 109 -4.85 11.99 -4.48
N LEU A 110 -4.12 11.65 -5.56
CA LEU A 110 -4.15 12.42 -6.82
C LEU A 110 -5.49 12.27 -7.54
N HIS A 111 -6.01 11.05 -7.70
CA HIS A 111 -7.30 10.84 -8.37
C HIS A 111 -8.49 11.32 -7.54
N ALA A 112 -8.38 11.33 -6.20
CA ALA A 112 -9.43 11.88 -5.36
C ALA A 112 -9.46 13.42 -5.37
N ALA A 113 -8.38 14.10 -5.75
CA ALA A 113 -8.36 15.54 -5.95
C ALA A 113 -9.08 15.92 -7.25
N ASP A 114 -8.80 15.19 -8.34
CA ASP A 114 -9.42 15.41 -9.66
C ASP A 114 -10.95 15.26 -9.63
N ALA A 115 -11.46 14.22 -8.95
CA ALA A 115 -12.90 14.04 -8.77
C ALA A 115 -13.57 15.15 -7.93
N GLN A 116 -12.83 15.77 -7.01
CA GLN A 116 -13.35 16.88 -6.22
C GLN A 116 -13.42 18.17 -7.05
N ASP A 117 -12.41 18.43 -7.88
CA ASP A 117 -12.38 19.60 -8.77
C ASP A 117 -13.50 19.55 -9.83
N LEU A 118 -13.82 18.37 -10.37
CA LEU A 118 -14.92 18.19 -11.32
C LEU A 118 -16.30 18.41 -10.71
N VAL A 119 -16.54 17.98 -9.47
CA VAL A 119 -17.81 18.23 -8.75
C VAL A 119 -17.97 19.71 -8.40
N MET A 120 -16.86 20.38 -8.04
CA MET A 120 -16.87 21.82 -7.78
C MET A 120 -17.12 22.64 -9.05
N ALA A 121 -16.58 22.19 -10.20
CA ALA A 121 -16.85 22.79 -11.50
C ALA A 121 -18.30 22.56 -11.96
N ALA A 122 -18.80 21.32 -11.89
CA ALA A 122 -20.17 20.99 -12.30
C ALA A 122 -21.26 21.62 -11.41
N GLY A 123 -20.97 21.88 -10.13
CA GLY A 123 -21.87 22.61 -9.23
C GLY A 123 -21.99 24.11 -9.52
N SER A 124 -21.12 24.66 -10.37
CA SER A 124 -21.18 26.07 -10.80
C SER A 124 -22.02 26.28 -12.08
N GLU A 125 -22.37 25.20 -12.78
CA GLU A 125 -23.18 25.20 -14.00
C GLU A 125 -24.58 24.65 -13.71
N GLU A 126 -25.37 25.35 -12.88
CA GLU A 126 -26.81 25.05 -12.77
C GLU A 126 -27.54 25.77 -13.94
N PRO A 127 -28.11 25.06 -14.93
CA PRO A 127 -28.79 25.70 -16.03
C PRO A 127 -30.07 26.34 -15.49
N ILE A 128 -30.17 27.66 -15.66
CA ILE A 128 -31.38 28.45 -15.42
C ILE A 128 -32.55 27.74 -16.10
N ALA A 129 -33.45 27.15 -15.31
CA ALA A 129 -34.68 26.56 -15.81
C ALA A 129 -35.48 27.64 -16.58
N PRO A 130 -35.89 27.42 -17.84
CA PRO A 130 -36.75 28.37 -18.51
C PRO A 130 -38.10 28.45 -17.76
N PRO A 131 -38.66 29.66 -17.59
CA PRO A 131 -39.91 29.81 -16.84
C PRO A 131 -41.04 29.04 -17.50
N SER A 132 -41.73 28.25 -16.67
CA SER A 132 -43.03 27.64 -16.94
C SER A 132 -43.97 28.62 -17.64
N ALA A 133 -44.34 28.32 -18.88
CA ALA A 133 -45.48 28.94 -19.56
C ALA A 133 -46.61 27.90 -19.64
N ALA A 134 -47.20 27.60 -18.48
CA ALA A 134 -48.50 26.96 -18.39
C ALA A 134 -49.49 27.94 -17.73
N ASP A 135 -49.96 28.91 -18.50
CA ASP A 135 -51.20 29.68 -18.30
C ASP A 135 -51.39 30.51 -19.59
N LYS A 136 -52.40 30.35 -20.44
CA LYS A 136 -53.83 30.44 -20.16
C LYS A 136 -54.63 29.66 -21.21
N ARG A 137 -55.63 28.94 -20.72
CA ARG A 137 -56.86 28.62 -21.47
C ARG A 137 -57.51 29.93 -21.91
N HIS A 138 -57.92 30.03 -23.17
CA HIS A 138 -59.23 30.53 -23.63
C HIS A 138 -59.34 30.38 -25.15
#